data_AF-A0A2M7Y7E5-F1
#
_entry.id   AF-A0A2M7Y7E5-F1
#
_cell.length_a   1.000
_cell.length_b   1.000
_cell.length_c   1.000
_cell.angle_alpha   90.00
_cell.angle_beta   90.00
_cell.angle_gamma   90.00
#
_symmetry.space_group_name_H-M   'P 1'
#
loop_
_entity.id
_entity.type
_entity.pdbx_description
1 polymer ?
#
loop_
_entity_poly.entity_id
_entity_poly.type
_entity_poly.pdbx_seq_one_letter_code
_entity_poly.pdbx_strand_id
1 'polypeptide(L)'
;LSRAAVTEDGPFSAFPEYVRWLTVAQGAGMRLTGPGFDATVRLGETVRFPGAPGPHGALLDGPVQDVNLMAAPEVTGAGAEPLTLAAPARLRKRAGGALLIHAARGAARLTGSSAATLGEGETLWLEAEDPAGAYRLTRDGDRPDGALMVVARV
;
A
#
# COMPACT_ATOMS: atom_id res chain seq x y z
N LEU A 1 1.92 -5.88 -6.65
CA LEU A 1 1.87 -5.50 -5.21
C LEU A 1 2.47 -6.65 -4.41
N SER A 2 3.31 -6.38 -3.42
CA SER A 2 3.86 -7.41 -2.53
C SER A 2 3.76 -6.99 -1.06
N ARG A 3 3.92 -7.96 -0.17
CA ARG A 3 4.07 -7.75 1.27
C ARG A 3 5.35 -8.42 1.74
N ALA A 4 6.15 -7.73 2.55
CA ALA A 4 7.44 -8.23 3.04
C ALA A 4 7.57 -8.02 4.55
N ALA A 5 8.34 -8.90 5.19
CA ALA A 5 8.81 -8.70 6.56
C ALA A 5 10.27 -8.26 6.50
N VAL A 6 10.57 -7.13 7.14
CA VAL A 6 11.92 -6.61 7.32
C VAL A 6 12.28 -6.79 8.78
N THR A 7 13.20 -7.71 9.05
CA THR A 7 13.53 -8.18 10.41
C THR A 7 14.87 -7.68 10.91
N GLU A 8 15.70 -7.16 10.01
CA GLU A 8 17.03 -6.59 10.30
C GLU A 8 17.29 -5.39 9.38
N ASP A 9 18.23 -4.54 9.81
CA ASP A 9 18.73 -3.44 9.01
C ASP A 9 19.50 -3.98 7.80
N GLY A 10 19.38 -3.31 6.66
CA GLY A 10 20.05 -3.81 5.47
C GLY A 10 19.69 -3.13 4.16
N PRO A 11 20.42 -3.48 3.08
CA PRO A 11 20.10 -3.02 1.74
C PRO A 11 18.83 -3.69 1.21
N PHE A 12 17.97 -2.89 0.60
CA PHE A 12 16.90 -3.38 -0.26
C PHE A 12 17.46 -3.72 -1.64
N SER A 13 16.85 -4.69 -2.31
CA SER A 13 17.15 -5.01 -3.71
C SER A 13 16.88 -3.82 -4.64
N ALA A 14 17.73 -3.67 -5.65
CA ALA A 14 17.55 -2.70 -6.73
C ALA A 14 16.62 -3.27 -7.83
N PHE A 15 15.71 -2.42 -8.29
CA PHE A 15 14.73 -2.68 -9.33
C PHE A 15 14.73 -1.51 -10.33
N PRO A 16 15.75 -1.39 -11.22
CA PRO A 16 15.98 -0.19 -12.03
C PRO A 16 14.81 0.20 -12.93
N GLU A 17 13.99 -0.76 -13.32
CA GLU A 17 12.84 -0.59 -14.23
C GLU A 17 11.58 -0.08 -13.54
N TYR A 18 11.63 0.20 -12.23
CA TYR A 18 10.45 0.50 -11.44
C TYR A 18 10.59 1.76 -10.59
N VAL A 19 9.45 2.40 -10.32
CA VAL A 19 9.25 3.31 -9.19
C VAL A 19 8.55 2.54 -8.09
N ARG A 20 8.94 2.79 -6.83
CA ARG A 20 8.46 2.03 -5.67
C ARG A 20 7.72 2.91 -4.69
N TRP A 21 6.65 2.38 -4.11
CA TRP A 21 5.94 2.92 -2.96
C TRP A 21 5.94 1.86 -1.87
N LEU A 22 6.52 2.19 -0.72
CA LEU A 22 6.54 1.32 0.45
C LEU A 22 5.63 1.91 1.52
N THR A 23 4.68 1.11 1.98
CA THR A 23 3.78 1.46 3.09
C THR A 23 4.07 0.59 4.28
N VAL A 24 4.35 1.17 5.45
CA VAL A 24 4.53 0.37 6.67
C VAL A 24 3.16 -0.06 7.19
N ALA A 25 2.93 -1.37 7.19
CA ALA A 25 1.69 -2.01 7.59
C ALA A 25 1.69 -2.47 9.05
N GLN A 26 2.85 -2.83 9.60
CA GLN A 26 3.04 -3.25 11.00
C GLN A 26 4.45 -2.86 11.49
N GLY A 27 4.62 -2.71 12.80
CA GLY A 27 5.89 -2.28 13.42
C GLY A 27 6.01 -0.75 13.53
N ALA A 28 7.06 -0.28 14.21
CA ALA A 28 7.25 1.15 14.49
C ALA A 28 7.61 1.97 13.24
N GLY A 29 8.15 1.32 12.21
CA GLY A 29 8.61 1.96 10.99
C GLY A 29 10.09 1.74 10.74
N MET A 30 10.58 2.35 9.68
CA MET A 30 11.99 2.30 9.29
C MET A 30 12.42 3.63 8.67
N ARG A 31 13.71 3.91 8.68
CA ARG A 31 14.35 4.97 7.90
C ARG A 31 14.92 4.36 6.62
N LEU A 32 14.56 4.90 5.47
CA LEU A 32 15.09 4.55 4.17
C LEU A 32 16.07 5.64 3.71
N THR A 33 17.29 5.25 3.39
CA THR A 33 18.34 6.17 2.92
C THR A 33 18.94 5.71 1.59
N GLY A 34 19.32 6.68 0.77
CA GLY A 34 20.08 6.44 -0.46
C GLY A 34 20.37 7.75 -1.20
N PRO A 35 20.82 7.70 -2.47
CA PRO A 35 21.29 8.89 -3.16
C PRO A 35 20.19 9.94 -3.32
N GLY A 36 20.37 11.07 -2.62
CA GLY A 36 19.43 12.19 -2.66
C GLY A 36 18.09 11.93 -1.97
N PHE A 37 17.96 10.85 -1.19
CA PHE A 37 16.77 10.60 -0.39
C PHE A 37 17.09 10.07 1.02
N ASP A 38 16.31 10.56 1.98
CA ASP A 38 16.37 10.17 3.38
C ASP A 38 14.98 10.38 3.96
N ALA A 39 14.29 9.28 4.25
CA ALA A 39 12.90 9.31 4.66
C ALA A 39 12.67 8.36 5.83
N THR A 40 12.04 8.84 6.89
CA THR A 40 11.48 7.98 7.92
C THR A 40 10.03 7.68 7.57
N VAL A 41 9.67 6.41 7.50
CA VAL A 41 8.31 5.93 7.22
C VAL A 41 7.82 5.12 8.41
N ARG A 42 6.73 5.57 9.03
CA ARG A 42 6.08 4.95 10.20
C ARG A 42 4.83 4.20 9.81
N LEU A 43 4.27 3.46 10.77
CA LEU A 43 3.00 2.76 10.61
C LEU A 43 1.92 3.63 9.97
N GLY A 44 1.35 3.15 8.88
CA GLY A 44 0.30 3.86 8.15
C GLY A 44 0.82 5.03 7.29
N GLU A 45 2.13 5.14 7.07
CA GLU A 45 2.73 6.09 6.14
C GLU A 45 3.26 5.35 4.90
N THR A 46 3.29 6.08 3.79
CA THR A 46 3.85 5.61 2.51
C THR A 46 4.96 6.54 2.04
N VAL A 47 6.03 5.96 1.53
CA VAL A 47 7.13 6.69 0.89
C VAL A 47 7.34 6.21 -0.55
N ARG A 48 7.54 7.17 -1.46
CA ARG A 48 7.88 6.93 -2.86
C ARG A 48 9.39 7.12 -3.08
N PHE A 49 10.05 6.17 -3.74
CA PHE A 49 11.47 6.23 -4.04
C PHE A 49 11.79 5.52 -5.37
N PRO A 50 12.93 5.83 -6.03
CA PRO A 50 13.34 5.13 -7.24
C PRO A 50 13.63 3.66 -6.95
N GLY A 51 13.40 2.78 -7.94
CA GLY A 51 13.69 1.36 -7.76
C GLY A 51 15.17 1.04 -7.70
N ALA A 52 16.05 1.89 -8.27
CA ALA A 52 17.50 1.73 -8.18
C ALA A 52 18.24 3.07 -7.95
N PRO A 53 19.37 3.05 -7.22
CA PRO A 53 19.81 1.93 -6.37
C PRO A 53 18.80 1.68 -5.23
N GLY A 54 18.76 0.44 -4.72
CA GLY A 54 17.87 0.11 -3.61
C GLY A 54 18.27 0.89 -2.33
N PRO A 55 17.31 1.35 -1.51
CA PRO A 55 17.60 2.00 -0.23
C PRO A 55 18.33 1.10 0.73
N HIS A 56 19.06 1.70 1.67
CA HIS A 56 19.35 1.06 2.94
C HIS A 56 18.19 1.33 3.92
N GLY A 57 17.66 0.28 4.54
CA GLY A 57 16.65 0.37 5.58
C GLY A 57 17.25 0.18 6.96
N ALA A 58 16.92 1.09 7.87
CA ALA A 58 17.20 0.97 9.29
C ALA A 58 15.88 0.95 10.08
N LEU A 59 15.62 -0.13 10.81
CA LEU A 59 14.42 -0.30 11.62
C LEU A 59 14.43 0.71 12.78
N LEU A 60 13.28 1.32 13.06
CA LEU A 60 13.18 2.28 14.16
C LEU A 60 13.09 1.58 15.52
N ASP A 61 12.29 0.52 15.60
CA ASP A 61 12.09 -0.29 16.80
C ASP A 61 11.50 -1.64 16.41
N GLY A 62 12.39 -2.62 16.20
CA GLY A 62 12.04 -4.00 15.87
C GLY A 62 11.52 -4.23 14.44
N PRO A 63 11.07 -5.47 14.15
CA PRO A 63 10.64 -5.86 12.81
C PRO A 63 9.44 -5.07 12.28
N VAL A 64 9.44 -4.87 10.96
CA VAL A 64 8.36 -4.20 10.23
C VAL A 64 7.75 -5.15 9.19
N GLN A 65 6.44 -5.05 8.99
CA GLN A 65 5.82 -5.54 7.75
C GLN A 65 5.48 -4.35 6.85
N ASP A 66 5.88 -4.43 5.59
CA ASP A 66 5.57 -3.41 4.59
C ASP A 66 4.77 -3.97 3.41
N VAL A 67 4.05 -3.09 2.73
CA VAL A 67 3.37 -3.35 1.47
C VAL A 67 4.06 -2.51 0.39
N ASN A 68 4.52 -3.17 -0.67
CA ASN A 68 5.29 -2.55 -1.74
C ASN A 68 4.48 -2.55 -3.06
N LEU A 69 4.26 -1.36 -3.61
CA LEU A 69 3.85 -1.20 -5.00
C LEU A 69 5.10 -0.89 -5.83
N MET A 70 5.31 -1.67 -6.88
CA MET A 70 6.32 -1.42 -7.89
C MET A 70 5.58 -1.24 -9.21
N ALA A 71 5.79 -0.11 -9.87
CA ALA A 71 5.15 0.20 -11.15
C ALA A 71 6.20 0.73 -12.12
N ALA A 72 6.06 0.39 -13.40
CA ALA A 72 6.94 0.90 -14.42
C ALA A 72 6.71 2.41 -14.60
N PRO A 73 7.74 3.24 -14.86
CA PRO A 73 7.62 4.69 -14.97
C PRO A 73 6.57 5.18 -15.99
N GLU A 74 6.31 4.39 -17.03
CA GLU A 74 5.31 4.65 -18.07
C GLU A 74 3.86 4.53 -17.57
N VAL A 75 3.62 3.90 -16.42
CA VAL A 75 2.28 3.77 -15.82
C VAL A 75 1.88 5.10 -15.18
N THR A 76 1.19 5.93 -15.96
CA THR A 76 0.79 7.27 -15.53
C THR A 76 -0.22 7.22 -14.38
N GLY A 77 0.04 7.99 -13.33
CA GLY A 77 -0.85 8.06 -12.16
C GLY A 77 -0.73 6.87 -11.21
N ALA A 78 0.28 6.00 -11.41
CA ALA A 78 0.57 4.94 -10.46
C ALA A 78 0.92 5.51 -9.08
N GLY A 79 0.43 4.85 -8.03
CA GLY A 79 0.74 5.22 -6.66
C GLY A 79 0.02 4.37 -5.63
N ALA A 80 0.58 4.29 -4.43
CA ALA A 80 -0.06 3.66 -3.28
C ALA A 80 -0.24 4.69 -2.17
N GLU A 81 -1.39 4.64 -1.50
CA GLU A 81 -1.72 5.47 -0.35
C GLU A 81 -2.30 4.61 0.78
N PRO A 82 -1.96 4.89 2.04
CA PRO A 82 -2.54 4.22 3.18
C PRO A 82 -3.93 4.82 3.48
N LEU A 83 -4.85 3.97 3.92
CA LEU A 83 -6.20 4.39 4.32
C LEU A 83 -6.61 3.69 5.61
N THR A 84 -6.68 4.45 6.70
CA THR A 84 -7.23 3.97 7.97
C THR A 84 -8.74 4.14 7.98
N LEU A 85 -9.46 3.02 8.02
CA LEU A 85 -10.92 2.96 8.04
C LEU A 85 -11.46 3.09 9.47
N ALA A 86 -11.49 4.33 9.98
CA ALA A 86 -12.26 4.68 11.18
C ALA A 86 -13.75 4.96 10.86
N ALA A 87 -14.02 5.38 9.62
CA ALA A 87 -15.35 5.63 9.08
C ALA A 87 -15.40 5.14 7.61
N PRO A 88 -16.60 4.99 7.03
CA PRO A 88 -16.74 4.63 5.63
C PRO A 88 -16.01 5.60 4.69
N ALA A 89 -15.13 5.06 3.84
CA ALA A 89 -14.38 5.84 2.86
C ALA A 89 -15.02 5.73 1.47
N ARG A 90 -14.88 6.78 0.66
CA ARG A 90 -15.27 6.76 -0.76
C ARG A 90 -14.03 6.63 -1.61
N LEU A 91 -14.00 5.61 -2.46
CA LEU A 91 -12.97 5.41 -3.47
C LEU A 91 -13.57 5.68 -4.85
N ARG A 92 -12.75 6.12 -5.79
CA ARG A 92 -13.12 6.17 -7.20
C ARG A 92 -12.16 5.36 -8.04
N LYS A 93 -12.70 4.57 -8.96
CA LYS A 93 -11.95 3.95 -10.06
C LYS A 93 -12.18 4.76 -11.33
N ARG A 94 -11.10 5.09 -12.03
CA ARG A 94 -11.15 5.77 -13.34
C ARG A 94 -11.41 4.73 -14.44
N ALA A 95 -12.05 5.15 -15.53
CA ALA A 95 -12.17 4.30 -16.71
C ALA A 95 -10.77 3.97 -17.26
N GLY A 96 -10.54 2.71 -17.61
CA GLY A 96 -9.25 2.23 -18.12
C GLY A 96 -8.11 2.15 -17.09
N GLY A 97 -8.34 2.53 -15.83
CA GLY A 97 -7.39 2.37 -14.74
C GLY A 97 -7.79 1.25 -13.80
N ALA A 98 -6.81 0.64 -13.15
CA ALA A 98 -7.02 -0.39 -12.14
C ALA A 98 -6.90 0.17 -10.71
N LEU A 99 -7.54 -0.52 -9.77
CA LEU A 99 -7.49 -0.21 -8.35
C LEU A 99 -7.22 -1.49 -7.58
N LEU A 100 -6.12 -1.52 -6.84
CA LEU A 100 -5.82 -2.58 -5.88
C LEU A 100 -6.11 -2.06 -4.47
N ILE A 101 -6.79 -2.86 -3.66
CA ILE A 101 -7.07 -2.57 -2.25
C ILE A 101 -6.54 -3.75 -1.46
N HIS A 102 -5.47 -3.53 -0.69
CA HIS A 102 -4.90 -4.53 0.19
C HIS A 102 -5.29 -4.27 1.64
N ALA A 103 -5.87 -5.28 2.30
CA ALA A 103 -6.26 -5.20 3.69
C ALA A 103 -5.06 -5.48 4.61
N ALA A 104 -4.19 -4.48 4.78
CA ALA A 104 -2.94 -4.63 5.53
C ALA A 104 -3.13 -4.96 7.03
N ARG A 105 -4.18 -4.40 7.66
CA ARG A 105 -4.67 -4.79 9.00
C ARG A 105 -6.19 -4.74 9.04
N GLY A 106 -6.81 -5.73 9.67
CA GLY A 106 -8.27 -5.86 9.76
C GLY A 106 -8.90 -6.25 8.43
N ALA A 107 -10.24 -6.23 8.40
CA ALA A 107 -11.04 -6.59 7.23
C ALA A 107 -11.88 -5.40 6.76
N ALA A 108 -12.32 -5.47 5.50
CA ALA A 108 -13.14 -4.44 4.89
C ALA A 108 -14.17 -5.05 3.92
N ARG A 109 -15.22 -4.28 3.66
CA ARG A 109 -16.25 -4.56 2.67
C ARG A 109 -16.30 -3.42 1.67
N LEU A 110 -16.21 -3.76 0.40
CA LEU A 110 -16.41 -2.84 -0.71
C LEU A 110 -17.86 -2.98 -1.22
N THR A 111 -18.52 -1.86 -1.47
CA THR A 111 -19.81 -1.80 -2.17
C THR A 111 -19.80 -0.70 -3.23
N GLY A 112 -20.72 -0.76 -4.20
CA GLY A 112 -20.81 0.19 -5.31
C GLY A 112 -21.20 -0.52 -6.60
N SER A 113 -20.46 -0.27 -7.68
CA SER A 113 -20.64 -0.97 -8.97
C SER A 113 -20.33 -2.48 -8.88
N SER A 114 -19.56 -2.90 -7.87
CA SER A 114 -19.36 -4.28 -7.46
C SER A 114 -19.33 -4.37 -5.93
N ALA A 115 -19.49 -5.58 -5.39
CA ALA A 115 -19.41 -5.84 -3.96
C ALA A 115 -18.40 -6.95 -3.67
N ALA A 116 -17.57 -6.75 -2.66
CA ALA A 116 -16.56 -7.70 -2.22
C ALA A 116 -16.32 -7.57 -0.72
N THR A 117 -15.84 -8.64 -0.10
CA THR A 117 -15.30 -8.62 1.27
C THR A 117 -13.82 -8.97 1.17
N LEU A 118 -12.99 -8.30 1.96
CA LEU A 118 -11.56 -8.53 2.06
C LEU A 118 -11.23 -8.82 3.53
N GLY A 119 -10.77 -10.03 3.81
CA GLY A 119 -10.13 -10.38 5.07
C GLY A 119 -8.74 -9.78 5.21
N GLU A 120 -8.17 -9.82 6.42
CA GLU A 120 -6.81 -9.33 6.66
C GLU A 120 -5.78 -10.09 5.81
N GLY A 121 -4.93 -9.35 5.11
CA GLY A 121 -3.95 -9.86 4.16
C GLY A 121 -4.47 -10.15 2.77
N GLU A 122 -5.78 -10.05 2.53
CA GLU A 122 -6.35 -10.21 1.19
C GLU A 122 -6.19 -8.94 0.36
N THR A 123 -6.19 -9.12 -0.97
CA THR A 123 -6.12 -8.02 -1.92
C THR A 123 -7.26 -8.16 -2.92
N LEU A 124 -8.06 -7.11 -3.04
CA LEU A 124 -9.00 -6.98 -4.15
C LEU A 124 -8.30 -6.23 -5.29
N TRP A 125 -8.44 -6.75 -6.50
CA TRP A 125 -8.02 -6.09 -7.72
C TRP A 125 -9.26 -5.80 -8.56
N LEU A 126 -9.53 -4.52 -8.80
CA LEU A 126 -10.47 -4.07 -9.81
C LEU A 126 -9.66 -3.74 -11.07
N GLU A 127 -9.80 -4.54 -12.10
CA GLU A 127 -9.02 -4.50 -13.35
C GLU A 127 -9.46 -3.33 -14.25
N ALA A 128 -8.71 -3.02 -15.30
CA ALA A 128 -9.00 -1.86 -16.14
C ALA A 128 -10.40 -1.93 -16.78
N GLU A 129 -10.83 -3.14 -17.13
CA GLU A 129 -12.08 -3.54 -17.76
C GLU A 129 -13.28 -3.47 -16.80
N ASP A 130 -13.03 -3.54 -15.48
CA ASP A 130 -14.10 -3.44 -14.50
C ASP A 130 -14.77 -2.05 -14.54
N PRO A 131 -16.07 -1.96 -14.16
CA PRO A 131 -16.79 -0.70 -14.18
C PRO A 131 -16.07 0.42 -13.42
N ALA A 132 -15.87 1.54 -14.13
CA ALA A 132 -15.50 2.79 -13.48
C ALA A 132 -16.63 3.23 -12.53
N GLY A 133 -16.29 3.97 -11.47
CA GLY A 133 -17.33 4.41 -10.54
C GLY A 133 -16.85 4.82 -9.16
N ALA A 134 -17.84 5.16 -8.34
CA ALA A 134 -17.66 5.35 -6.91
C ALA A 134 -17.86 4.02 -6.19
N TYR A 135 -16.91 3.71 -5.32
CA TYR A 135 -16.99 2.60 -4.39
C TYR A 135 -17.02 3.15 -2.97
N ARG A 136 -17.67 2.43 -2.09
CA ARG A 136 -17.67 2.69 -0.66
C ARG A 136 -16.93 1.55 0.02
N LEU A 137 -15.90 1.89 0.78
CA LEU A 137 -15.15 0.93 1.57
C LEU A 137 -15.53 1.14 3.04
N THR A 138 -16.06 0.10 3.66
CA THR A 138 -16.36 0.08 5.08
C THR A 138 -15.49 -0.94 5.76
N ARG A 139 -15.14 -0.68 7.01
CA ARG A 139 -14.58 -1.69 7.88
C ARG A 139 -15.53 -2.89 8.04
N ASP A 140 -14.98 -4.09 8.09
CA ASP A 140 -15.70 -5.32 8.48
C ASP A 140 -15.10 -5.85 9.79
N GLY A 141 -15.88 -5.83 10.89
CA GLY A 141 -15.45 -6.20 12.25
C GLY A 141 -15.11 -5.03 13.19
N ASP A 142 -14.81 -5.33 14.47
CA ASP A 142 -14.81 -4.36 15.58
C ASP A 142 -13.44 -4.03 16.23
N ARG A 143 -12.32 -4.32 15.55
CA ARG A 143 -10.96 -4.09 16.12
C ARG A 143 -10.77 -2.66 16.70
N PRO A 144 -10.13 -2.43 17.85
CA PRO A 144 -10.07 -1.09 18.44
C PRO A 144 -9.36 -0.06 17.54
N ASP A 145 -8.24 -0.47 16.92
CA ASP A 145 -7.35 0.42 16.14
C ASP A 145 -7.83 0.72 14.71
N GLY A 146 -9.08 0.39 14.37
CA GLY A 146 -9.57 0.46 12.99
C GLY A 146 -9.02 -0.65 12.07
N ALA A 147 -9.10 -0.43 10.76
CA ALA A 147 -8.51 -1.28 9.73
C ALA A 147 -7.61 -0.43 8.81
N LEU A 148 -6.41 -0.92 8.49
CA LEU A 148 -5.46 -0.22 7.62
C LEU A 148 -5.47 -0.89 6.24
N MET A 149 -5.85 -0.12 5.23
CA MET A 149 -5.82 -0.53 3.84
C MET A 149 -4.65 0.14 3.12
N VAL A 150 -4.12 -0.51 2.09
CA VAL A 150 -3.25 0.13 1.10
C VAL A 150 -4.00 0.17 -0.22
N VAL A 151 -4.31 1.38 -0.67
CA VAL A 151 -5.03 1.62 -1.92
C VAL A 151 -4.01 2.00 -2.99
N ALA A 152 -3.82 1.12 -3.96
CA ALA A 152 -2.92 1.32 -5.08
C ALA A 152 -3.68 1.55 -6.39
N ARG A 153 -3.25 2.55 -7.15
CA ARG A 153 -3.75 2.89 -8.48
C ARG A 153 -2.68 2.54 -9.48
N VAL A 154 -3.06 1.90 -10.58
CA VAL A 154 -2.20 1.58 -11.73
C VAL A 154 -2.99 1.68 -13.02
#